data_AF-A0A356T9F4-F1
#
_entry.id   AF-A0A356T9F4-F1
#
_cell.length_a   1.000
_cell.length_b   1.000
_cell.length_c   1.000
_cell.angle_alpha   90.00
_cell.angle_beta   90.00
_cell.angle_gamma   90.00
#
_symmetry.space_group_name_H-M   'P 1'
#
loop_
_entity.id
_entity.type
_entity.pdbx_description
1 polymer ?
#
loop_
_entity_poly.entity_id
_entity_poly.type
_entity_poly.pdbx_seq_one_letter_code
_entity_poly.pdbx_strand_id
1 'polypeptide(L)'
;DALLDLHSATSPTPPFAIINDLPAAAELARRLGFGFVTHGWGGPGLLMDKVTIGIMQRVERPAVSVECGQHDDPETVESAWACALAFLRACDSLDGEAPAGEPKFLEVVEIISRPSEGFRFTRPLNGLERIEAGEVIAADRIAELRVREACYVLMPNDGVPVGRDMVFLAREAMPSHPEQQ
;
A
#
# COMPACT_ATOMS: atom_id res chain seq x y z
N ASP A 1 -11.56 7.61 18.05
CA ASP A 1 -12.08 7.77 16.67
C ASP A 1 -10.98 7.51 15.65
N ALA A 2 -11.31 6.75 14.61
CA ALA A 2 -10.42 6.37 13.52
C ALA A 2 -11.22 6.30 12.21
N LEU A 3 -10.51 6.31 11.07
CA LEU A 3 -11.12 6.11 9.75
C LEU A 3 -10.69 4.75 9.16
N LEU A 4 -11.66 4.02 8.61
CA LEU A 4 -11.44 2.91 7.69
C LEU A 4 -11.92 3.29 6.29
N ASP A 5 -11.09 3.05 5.28
CA ASP A 5 -11.40 3.26 3.87
C ASP A 5 -11.14 1.95 3.10
N LEU A 6 -12.18 1.34 2.53
CA LEU A 6 -12.08 0.02 1.89
C LEU A 6 -11.98 0.16 0.37
N HIS A 7 -10.94 -0.44 -0.19
CA HIS A 7 -10.63 -0.47 -1.62
C HIS A 7 -10.42 -1.89 -2.11
N SER A 8 -10.32 -2.00 -3.42
CA SER A 8 -9.83 -3.19 -4.11
C SER A 8 -8.91 -2.71 -5.24
N ALA A 9 -8.04 -3.60 -5.69
CA ALA A 9 -7.00 -3.27 -6.65
C ALA A 9 -7.32 -3.81 -8.05
N THR A 10 -6.83 -3.11 -9.07
CA THR A 10 -6.92 -3.58 -10.47
C THR A 10 -6.04 -4.79 -10.72
N SER A 11 -4.83 -4.79 -10.19
CA SER A 11 -3.85 -5.87 -10.37
C SER A 11 -3.91 -6.86 -9.21
N PRO A 12 -3.57 -8.14 -9.45
CA PRO A 12 -3.52 -9.14 -8.38
C PRO A 12 -2.60 -8.71 -7.24
N THR A 13 -3.12 -8.74 -6.01
CA THR A 13 -2.40 -8.41 -4.79
C THR A 13 -3.05 -9.14 -3.62
N PRO A 14 -2.28 -9.62 -2.63
CA PRO A 14 -2.88 -10.01 -1.36
C PRO A 14 -3.45 -8.76 -0.64
N PRO A 15 -4.37 -8.92 0.32
CA PRO A 15 -4.89 -7.80 1.09
C PRO A 15 -3.79 -7.09 1.90
N PHE A 16 -3.81 -5.76 1.89
CA PHE A 16 -2.83 -4.96 2.65
C PHE A 16 -3.38 -3.61 3.08
N ALA A 17 -2.78 -3.05 4.13
CA ALA A 17 -3.14 -1.76 4.66
C ALA A 17 -2.22 -0.64 4.15
N ILE A 18 -2.79 0.54 3.98
CA ILE A 18 -2.14 1.81 3.74
C ILE A 18 -2.49 2.70 4.93
N ILE A 19 -1.50 3.17 5.68
CA ILE A 19 -1.72 4.01 6.86
C ILE A 19 -1.26 5.44 6.62
N ASN A 20 -1.84 6.38 7.35
CA ASN A 20 -1.18 7.67 7.56
C ASN A 20 -0.02 7.53 8.55
N ASP A 21 0.90 8.50 8.56
CA ASP A 21 2.18 8.39 9.27
C ASP A 21 2.06 8.66 10.78
N LEU A 22 0.98 8.19 11.42
CA LEU A 22 0.73 8.31 12.85
C LEU A 22 1.02 6.99 13.60
N PRO A 23 1.61 7.03 14.82
CA PRO A 23 1.79 5.83 15.65
C PRO A 23 0.49 5.07 15.89
N ALA A 24 -0.59 5.81 16.17
CA ALA A 24 -1.90 5.24 16.42
C ALA A 24 -2.47 4.51 15.19
N ALA A 25 -2.08 4.89 13.97
CA ALA A 25 -2.50 4.21 12.76
C ALA A 25 -1.72 2.91 12.53
N ALA A 26 -0.42 2.91 12.82
CA ALA A 26 0.39 1.69 12.84
C ALA A 26 -0.16 0.68 13.87
N GLU A 27 -0.52 1.14 15.07
CA GLU A 27 -1.13 0.30 16.09
C GLU A 27 -2.51 -0.23 15.67
N LEU A 28 -3.35 0.63 15.09
CA LEU A 28 -4.62 0.21 14.55
C LEU A 28 -4.43 -0.89 13.48
N ALA A 29 -3.50 -0.70 12.54
CA ALA A 29 -3.23 -1.69 11.49
C ALA A 29 -2.75 -3.04 12.05
N ARG A 30 -1.95 -3.06 13.13
CA ARG A 30 -1.60 -4.31 13.85
C ARG A 30 -2.84 -5.02 14.34
N ARG A 31 -3.77 -4.29 14.97
CA ARG A 31 -5.02 -4.86 15.50
C ARG A 31 -5.92 -5.43 14.41
N LEU A 32 -5.86 -4.89 13.19
CA LEU A 32 -6.57 -5.42 12.03
C LEU A 32 -5.99 -6.73 11.48
N GLY A 33 -4.74 -7.08 11.84
CA GLY A 33 -4.15 -8.40 11.54
C GLY A 33 -3.69 -8.59 10.09
N PHE A 34 -3.41 -7.51 9.35
CA PHE A 34 -2.84 -7.63 8.00
C PHE A 34 -1.40 -8.15 8.04
N GLY A 35 -0.98 -8.86 6.99
CA GLY A 35 0.41 -9.30 6.83
C GLY A 35 1.36 -8.19 6.34
N PHE A 36 0.81 -7.19 5.64
CA PHE A 36 1.57 -6.05 5.09
C PHE A 36 0.87 -4.74 5.41
N VAL A 37 1.65 -3.75 5.84
CA VAL A 37 1.22 -2.38 6.07
C VAL A 37 2.19 -1.46 5.33
N THR A 38 1.67 -0.55 4.51
CA THR A 38 2.45 0.41 3.74
C THR A 38 2.30 1.82 4.33
N HIS A 39 3.36 2.61 4.29
CA HIS A 39 3.42 3.99 4.79
C HIS A 39 4.37 4.84 3.94
N GLY A 40 4.55 6.12 4.27
CA GLY A 40 5.42 7.02 3.49
C GLY A 40 4.76 7.49 2.19
N TRP A 41 3.44 7.50 2.13
CA TRP A 41 2.66 7.98 0.98
C TRP A 41 2.52 9.51 0.93
N GLY A 42 3.22 10.23 1.81
CA GLY A 42 3.29 11.70 1.83
C GLY A 42 4.46 12.24 1.00
N GLY A 43 4.26 13.35 0.31
CA GLY A 43 5.31 14.04 -0.45
C GLY A 43 4.86 14.48 -1.85
N PRO A 44 5.71 15.26 -2.57
CA PRO A 44 5.38 15.76 -3.90
C PRO A 44 5.02 14.63 -4.86
N GLY A 45 3.82 14.68 -5.43
CA GLY A 45 3.35 13.70 -6.42
C GLY A 45 2.59 12.51 -5.82
N LEU A 46 2.79 12.19 -4.54
CA LEU A 46 2.11 11.08 -3.86
C LEU A 46 0.64 11.39 -3.52
N LEU A 47 -0.10 10.34 -3.18
CA LEU A 47 -1.55 10.37 -3.06
C LEU A 47 -2.04 10.99 -1.74
N MET A 48 -1.27 10.93 -0.65
CA MET A 48 -1.76 11.21 0.71
C MET A 48 -2.46 12.58 0.80
N ASP A 49 -1.90 13.64 0.22
CA ASP A 49 -2.51 14.99 0.23
C ASP A 49 -3.83 15.14 -0.56
N LYS A 50 -4.22 14.12 -1.33
CA LYS A 50 -5.38 14.14 -2.24
C LYS A 50 -6.50 13.21 -1.80
N VAL A 51 -6.31 12.44 -0.71
CA VAL A 51 -7.24 11.41 -0.27
C VAL A 51 -7.62 11.57 1.21
N THR A 52 -8.71 10.92 1.62
CA THR A 52 -9.28 11.06 2.96
C THR A 52 -8.29 10.71 4.08
N ILE A 53 -7.45 9.68 3.90
CA ILE A 53 -6.46 9.29 4.90
C ILE A 53 -5.43 10.40 5.21
N GLY A 54 -5.09 11.25 4.23
CA GLY A 54 -4.19 12.39 4.47
C GLY A 54 -4.88 13.58 5.12
N ILE A 55 -6.20 13.74 4.93
CA ILE A 55 -6.99 14.67 5.75
C ILE A 55 -6.92 14.24 7.22
N MET A 56 -7.07 12.94 7.48
CA MET A 56 -7.00 12.39 8.84
C MET A 56 -5.62 12.61 9.49
N GLN A 57 -4.54 12.59 8.71
CA GLN A 57 -3.20 12.94 9.21
C GLN A 57 -3.14 14.39 9.73
N ARG A 58 -3.74 15.34 9.00
CA ARG A 58 -3.73 16.77 9.37
C ARG A 58 -4.56 17.08 10.62
N VAL A 59 -5.56 16.25 10.91
CA VAL A 59 -6.38 16.36 12.14
C VAL A 59 -5.95 15.37 13.21
N GLU A 60 -4.77 14.76 13.07
CA GLU A 60 -4.14 13.85 14.04
C GLU A 60 -5.03 12.68 14.45
N ARG A 61 -5.76 12.12 13.48
CA ARG A 61 -6.59 10.92 13.68
C ARG A 61 -6.03 9.73 12.92
N PRO A 62 -5.97 8.54 13.54
CA PRO A 62 -5.50 7.34 12.86
C PRO A 62 -6.45 6.97 11.72
N ALA A 63 -5.88 6.63 10.57
CA ALA A 63 -6.64 6.22 9.41
C ALA A 63 -5.94 5.05 8.71
N VAL A 64 -6.75 4.09 8.26
CA VAL A 64 -6.31 2.93 7.50
C VAL A 64 -7.14 2.85 6.23
N SER A 65 -6.49 2.91 5.08
CA SER A 65 -7.06 2.44 3.82
C SER A 65 -6.62 1.00 3.60
N VAL A 66 -7.49 0.16 3.04
CA VAL A 66 -7.20 -1.27 2.81
C VAL A 66 -7.49 -1.62 1.38
N GLU A 67 -6.48 -2.13 0.68
CA GLU A 67 -6.68 -2.85 -0.57
C GLU A 67 -7.05 -4.29 -0.21
N CYS A 68 -8.31 -4.67 -0.41
CA CYS A 68 -8.85 -5.94 0.09
C CYS A 68 -8.55 -7.14 -0.81
N GLY A 69 -7.82 -6.94 -1.91
CA GLY A 69 -7.62 -7.94 -2.97
C GLY A 69 -7.96 -7.35 -4.34
N GLN A 70 -7.97 -8.21 -5.38
CA GLN A 70 -8.24 -7.79 -6.75
C GLN A 70 -9.76 -7.64 -7.01
N HIS A 71 -10.16 -6.66 -7.82
CA HIS A 71 -11.57 -6.29 -8.06
C HIS A 71 -12.51 -7.47 -8.42
N ASP A 72 -12.02 -8.41 -9.22
CA ASP A 72 -12.79 -9.52 -9.78
C ASP A 72 -12.62 -10.82 -8.96
N ASP A 73 -11.78 -10.82 -7.93
CA ASP A 73 -11.60 -11.95 -7.03
C ASP A 73 -12.75 -11.99 -5.99
N PRO A 74 -13.56 -13.05 -5.95
CA PRO A 74 -14.61 -13.19 -4.95
C PRO A 74 -14.09 -13.15 -3.50
N GLU A 75 -12.84 -13.56 -3.24
CA GLU A 75 -12.22 -13.52 -1.91
C GLU A 75 -12.01 -12.08 -1.40
N THR A 76 -12.00 -11.09 -2.30
CA THR A 76 -11.92 -9.67 -1.95
C THR A 76 -13.10 -9.23 -1.09
N VAL A 77 -14.31 -9.76 -1.34
CA VAL A 77 -15.51 -9.43 -0.57
C VAL A 77 -15.39 -9.95 0.87
N GLU A 78 -14.93 -11.19 1.02
CA GLU A 78 -14.71 -11.81 2.34
C GLU A 78 -13.61 -11.07 3.12
N SER A 79 -12.53 -10.67 2.44
CA SER A 79 -11.45 -9.86 3.02
C SER A 79 -11.94 -8.49 3.48
N ALA A 80 -12.75 -7.80 2.67
CA ALA A 80 -13.34 -6.51 3.02
C ALA A 80 -14.29 -6.63 4.22
N TRP A 81 -15.11 -7.69 4.25
CA TRP A 81 -16.01 -7.96 5.35
C TRP A 81 -15.27 -8.26 6.65
N ALA A 82 -14.25 -9.14 6.59
CA ALA A 82 -13.40 -9.46 7.72
C ALA A 82 -12.68 -8.21 8.27
N CYS A 83 -12.19 -7.34 7.38
CA CYS A 83 -11.58 -6.07 7.76
C CYS A 83 -12.57 -5.14 8.48
N ALA A 84 -13.79 -5.01 7.97
CA ALA A 84 -14.81 -4.17 8.61
C ALA A 84 -15.14 -4.66 10.03
N LEU A 85 -15.30 -5.97 10.22
CA LEU A 85 -15.52 -6.56 11.55
C LEU A 85 -14.32 -6.36 12.47
N ALA A 86 -13.10 -6.59 11.98
CA ALA A 86 -11.87 -6.38 12.73
C ALA A 86 -11.72 -4.92 13.18
N PHE A 87 -12.05 -3.97 12.31
CA PHE A 87 -12.03 -2.54 12.62
C PHE A 87 -13.06 -2.16 13.68
N LEU A 88 -14.30 -2.63 13.57
CA LEU A 88 -15.33 -2.37 14.57
C LEU A 88 -14.95 -2.92 15.95
N ARG A 89 -14.36 -4.12 16.01
CA ARG A 89 -13.80 -4.69 17.25
C ARG A 89 -12.60 -3.89 17.75
N ALA A 90 -11.72 -3.47 16.87
CA ALA A 90 -10.59 -2.62 17.24
C ALA A 90 -11.04 -1.24 17.77
N CYS A 91 -12.20 -0.74 17.37
CA CYS A 91 -12.75 0.49 17.91
C CYS A 91 -13.66 0.30 19.13
N ASP A 92 -13.76 -0.92 19.67
CA ASP A 92 -14.67 -1.28 20.77
C ASP A 92 -16.15 -0.98 20.44
N SER A 93 -16.48 -0.94 19.13
CA SER A 93 -17.82 -0.71 18.60
C SER A 93 -18.60 -2.00 18.34
N LEU A 94 -17.92 -3.15 18.44
CA LEU A 94 -18.48 -4.48 18.29
C LEU A 94 -17.79 -5.43 19.25
N ASP A 95 -18.56 -6.29 19.92
CA ASP A 95 -18.01 -7.30 20.82
C ASP A 95 -17.07 -8.29 20.11
N GLY A 96 -16.10 -8.79 20.86
CA GLY A 96 -15.12 -9.80 20.43
C GLY A 96 -13.73 -9.24 20.20
N GLU A 97 -12.77 -10.15 20.02
CA GLU A 97 -11.36 -9.79 19.86
C GLU A 97 -11.03 -9.46 18.40
N ALA A 98 -10.30 -8.37 18.20
CA ALA A 98 -9.67 -8.08 16.93
C ALA A 98 -8.53 -9.10 16.68
N PRO A 99 -8.28 -9.52 15.44
CA PRO A 99 -7.37 -10.63 15.13
C PRO A 99 -5.95 -10.40 15.66
N ALA A 100 -5.45 -9.16 15.57
CA ALA A 100 -4.08 -8.76 15.92
C ALA A 100 -2.97 -9.52 15.16
N GLY A 101 -1.91 -8.82 14.77
CA GLY A 101 -0.78 -9.42 14.06
C GLY A 101 0.45 -8.52 14.02
N GLU A 102 1.56 -9.09 13.58
CA GLU A 102 2.82 -8.39 13.36
C GLU A 102 3.08 -8.27 11.84
N PRO A 103 2.62 -7.18 11.20
CA PRO A 103 2.80 -6.97 9.77
C PRO A 103 4.25 -6.62 9.43
N LYS A 104 4.61 -6.87 8.18
CA LYS A 104 5.75 -6.19 7.56
C LYS A 104 5.35 -4.76 7.22
N PHE A 105 6.07 -3.79 7.78
CA PHE A 105 5.92 -2.39 7.42
C PHE A 105 6.78 -2.06 6.21
N LEU A 106 6.17 -1.50 5.18
CA LEU A 106 6.80 -1.15 3.92
C LEU A 106 6.70 0.37 3.68
N GLU A 107 7.84 1.05 3.65
CA GLU A 107 7.93 2.46 3.31
C GLU A 107 7.99 2.62 1.78
N VAL A 108 7.09 3.43 1.21
CA VAL A 108 7.18 3.83 -0.20
C VAL A 108 8.39 4.73 -0.39
N VAL A 109 9.31 4.34 -1.28
CA VAL A 109 10.58 5.07 -1.51
C VAL A 109 10.70 5.62 -2.91
N GLU A 110 9.99 5.07 -3.88
CA GLU A 110 10.09 5.51 -5.27
C GLU A 110 8.75 5.32 -6.00
N ILE A 111 8.43 6.27 -6.88
CA ILE A 111 7.32 6.19 -7.83
C ILE A 111 7.92 6.14 -9.22
N ILE A 112 7.51 5.15 -10.00
CA ILE A 112 7.88 5.09 -11.41
C ILE A 112 6.65 5.42 -12.25
N SER A 113 6.70 6.55 -12.95
CA SER A 113 5.69 6.89 -13.97
C SER A 113 6.05 6.26 -15.31
N ARG A 114 5.04 5.86 -16.09
CA ARG A 114 5.24 5.25 -17.42
C ARG A 114 5.88 6.25 -18.39
N PRO A 115 7.11 6.02 -18.89
CA PRO A 115 7.84 7.02 -19.68
C PRO A 115 7.44 7.05 -21.16
N SER A 116 6.95 5.93 -21.71
CA SER A 116 6.65 5.81 -23.13
C SER A 116 5.49 4.83 -23.38
N GLU A 117 4.93 4.88 -24.59
CA GLU A 117 3.88 3.95 -24.99
C GLU A 117 4.35 2.50 -25.04
N GLY A 118 5.64 2.26 -25.33
CA GLY A 118 6.22 0.92 -25.43
C GLY A 118 6.71 0.35 -24.10
N PHE A 119 6.81 1.17 -23.06
CA PHE A 119 7.34 0.75 -21.77
C PHE A 119 6.34 -0.16 -21.04
N ARG A 120 6.73 -1.42 -20.83
CA ARG A 120 5.91 -2.47 -20.20
C ARG A 120 6.70 -3.24 -19.17
N PHE A 121 6.00 -3.91 -18.26
CA PHE A 121 6.65 -4.89 -17.42
C PHE A 121 7.23 -6.03 -18.27
N THR A 122 8.39 -6.56 -17.88
CA THR A 122 9.03 -7.68 -18.58
C THR A 122 8.27 -9.00 -18.39
N ARG A 123 7.42 -9.04 -17.36
CA ARG A 123 6.46 -10.09 -17.02
C ARG A 123 5.33 -9.50 -16.18
N PRO A 124 4.17 -10.17 -16.04
CA PRO A 124 3.19 -9.78 -15.03
C PRO A 124 3.84 -9.68 -13.64
N LEU A 125 3.50 -8.62 -12.91
CA LEU A 125 3.90 -8.39 -11.53
C LEU A 125 2.67 -8.42 -10.64
N ASN A 126 2.79 -9.06 -9.48
CA ASN A 126 1.75 -9.01 -8.45
C ASN A 126 2.08 -7.90 -7.45
N GLY A 127 1.05 -7.27 -6.87
CA GLY A 127 1.23 -6.39 -5.72
C GLY A 127 1.88 -7.14 -4.56
N LEU A 128 2.78 -6.46 -3.85
CA LEU A 128 3.60 -7.00 -2.75
C LEU A 128 4.57 -8.11 -3.17
N GLU A 129 4.82 -8.27 -4.47
CA GLU A 129 5.88 -9.14 -4.94
C GLU A 129 7.25 -8.55 -4.57
N ARG A 130 8.12 -9.38 -4.00
CA ARG A 130 9.51 -9.03 -3.70
C ARG A 130 10.35 -9.19 -4.97
N ILE A 131 11.11 -8.15 -5.30
CA ILE A 131 12.04 -8.12 -6.43
C ILE A 131 13.46 -7.98 -5.89
N GLU A 132 14.38 -8.78 -6.41
CA GLU A 132 15.78 -8.74 -5.99
C GLU A 132 16.58 -7.67 -6.73
N ALA A 133 17.68 -7.25 -6.10
CA ALA A 133 18.58 -6.26 -6.67
C ALA A 133 19.15 -6.74 -8.01
N GLY A 134 19.13 -5.86 -9.02
CA GLY A 134 19.62 -6.12 -10.36
C GLY A 134 18.57 -6.69 -11.32
N GLU A 135 17.36 -7.04 -10.88
CA GLU A 135 16.30 -7.51 -11.77
C GLU A 135 15.77 -6.39 -12.68
N VAL A 136 15.48 -6.72 -13.95
CA VAL A 136 14.79 -5.81 -14.89
C VAL A 136 13.31 -6.12 -14.88
N ILE A 137 12.52 -5.20 -14.35
CA ILE A 137 11.07 -5.40 -14.17
C ILE A 137 10.23 -4.71 -15.24
N ALA A 138 10.77 -3.72 -15.94
CA ALA A 138 10.11 -3.09 -17.09
C ALA A 138 11.13 -2.62 -18.12
N ALA A 139 10.73 -2.55 -19.38
CA ALA A 139 11.58 -2.06 -20.46
C ALA A 139 10.78 -1.58 -21.67
N ASP A 140 11.45 -0.82 -22.54
CA ASP A 140 11.08 -0.63 -23.94
C ASP A 140 12.31 -0.84 -24.85
N ARG A 141 12.30 -0.26 -26.06
CA ARG A 141 13.40 -0.39 -27.02
C ARG A 141 14.65 0.42 -26.66
N ILE A 142 14.55 1.39 -25.74
CA ILE A 142 15.60 2.37 -25.46
C ILE A 142 15.93 2.50 -23.96
N ALA A 143 15.06 2.04 -23.07
CA ALA A 143 15.22 2.13 -21.62
C ALA A 143 14.81 0.83 -20.92
N GLU A 144 15.45 0.56 -19.78
CA GLU A 144 15.08 -0.50 -18.84
C GLU A 144 14.93 0.08 -17.42
N LEU A 145 13.97 -0.46 -16.68
CA LEU A 145 13.84 -0.27 -15.23
C LEU A 145 14.48 -1.46 -14.54
N ARG A 146 15.71 -1.22 -14.04
CA ARG A 146 16.46 -2.17 -13.24
C ARG A 146 16.41 -1.78 -11.77
N VAL A 147 15.96 -2.69 -10.92
CA VAL A 147 15.90 -2.50 -9.48
C VAL A 147 17.31 -2.44 -8.91
N ARG A 148 17.62 -1.44 -8.09
CA ARG A 148 18.98 -1.23 -7.53
C ARG A 148 19.22 -2.00 -6.23
N GLU A 149 18.18 -2.09 -5.40
CA GLU A 149 18.19 -2.75 -4.10
C GLU A 149 16.91 -3.58 -3.98
N ALA A 150 16.96 -4.69 -3.24
CA ALA A 150 15.78 -5.55 -3.10
C ALA A 150 14.61 -4.77 -2.50
N CYS A 151 13.45 -4.85 -3.15
CA CYS A 151 12.27 -4.05 -2.82
C CYS A 151 10.98 -4.86 -3.00
N TYR A 152 9.85 -4.26 -2.64
CA TYR A 152 8.51 -4.75 -2.94
C TYR A 152 7.87 -3.82 -3.97
N VAL A 153 7.11 -4.38 -4.91
CA VAL A 153 6.31 -3.59 -5.85
C VAL A 153 4.90 -3.40 -5.29
N LEU A 154 4.36 -2.19 -5.40
CA LEU A 154 3.00 -1.88 -4.99
C LEU A 154 2.22 -1.34 -6.18
N MET A 155 0.96 -1.77 -6.27
CA MET A 155 -0.01 -1.32 -7.28
C MET A 155 0.53 -1.33 -8.73
N PRO A 156 1.15 -2.43 -9.22
CA PRO A 156 1.75 -2.46 -10.56
C PRO A 156 0.67 -2.36 -11.65
N ASN A 157 0.78 -1.40 -12.56
CA ASN A 157 -0.11 -1.25 -13.71
C ASN A 157 0.61 -0.56 -14.89
N ASP A 158 1.05 -1.34 -15.88
CA ASP A 158 1.69 -0.81 -17.10
C ASP A 158 0.71 -0.46 -18.22
N GLY A 159 -0.60 -0.64 -17.96
CA GLY A 159 -1.70 -0.20 -18.82
C GLY A 159 -2.04 1.28 -18.65
N VAL A 160 -1.50 1.98 -17.63
CA VAL A 160 -1.76 3.40 -17.38
C VAL A 160 -1.25 4.29 -18.52
N PRO A 161 -1.86 5.47 -18.80
CA PRO A 161 -1.33 6.41 -19.79
C PRO A 161 0.12 6.84 -19.52
N VAL A 162 0.82 7.31 -20.56
CA VAL A 162 2.17 7.90 -20.42
C VAL A 162 2.12 9.07 -19.43
N GLY A 163 3.12 9.13 -18.53
CA GLY A 163 3.22 10.11 -17.47
C GLY A 163 2.39 9.81 -16.23
N ARG A 164 1.66 8.69 -16.19
CA ARG A 164 0.95 8.21 -14.99
C ARG A 164 1.78 7.19 -14.23
N ASP A 165 1.54 7.12 -12.92
CA ASP A 165 2.23 6.20 -12.02
C ASP A 165 1.92 4.76 -12.41
N MET A 166 2.98 4.02 -12.72
CA MET A 166 2.95 2.65 -13.23
C MET A 166 3.26 1.64 -12.13
N VAL A 167 4.15 1.98 -11.19
CA VAL A 167 4.47 1.13 -10.03
C VAL A 167 5.12 1.97 -8.94
N PHE A 168 4.88 1.59 -7.69
CA PHE A 168 5.59 2.14 -6.53
C PHE A 168 6.55 1.08 -6.00
N LEU A 169 7.75 1.50 -5.61
CA LEU A 169 8.73 0.62 -4.96
C LEU A 169 8.76 0.94 -3.48
N ALA A 170 8.78 -0.11 -2.67
CA ALA A 170 8.79 0.00 -1.22
C ALA A 170 9.87 -0.89 -0.59
N ARG A 171 10.37 -0.47 0.57
CA ARG A 171 11.34 -1.23 1.36
C ARG A 171 10.79 -1.51 2.74
N GLU A 172 11.29 -2.57 3.37
CA GLU A 172 10.91 -2.88 4.74
C GLU A 172 11.50 -1.84 5.70
N ALA A 173 10.64 -1.06 6.34
CA ALA A 173 11.01 -0.04 7.30
C ALA A 173 9.81 0.28 8.19
N MET A 174 10.06 0.45 9.49
CA MET A 174 9.03 0.93 10.42
C MET A 174 8.70 2.40 10.15
N PRO A 175 7.44 2.84 10.35
CA PRO A 175 7.11 4.27 10.34
C PRO A 175 8.01 5.00 11.35
N SER A 176 8.78 5.97 10.88
CA SER A 176 9.64 6.77 11.75
C SER A 176 8.83 7.90 12.37
N HIS A 177 9.11 8.22 13.64
CA HIS A 177 8.52 9.38 14.28
C HIS A 177 9.34 10.64 13.99
N PRO A 178 8.70 11.75 13.58
CA PRO A 178 9.35 13.05 13.53
C PRO A 178 9.59 13.67 14.93
N GLU A 179 9.86 12.87 15.96
CA GLU A 179 10.24 13.34 17.30
C GLU A 179 11.68 12.95 17.67
N GLN A 180 12.65 13.21 16.78
CA GLN A 180 14.09 13.33 17.12
C GLN A 180 14.83 14.25 16.14
N GLN A 181 14.41 15.51 16.02
CA GLN A 181 15.26 16.60 15.50
C GLN A 181 14.98 17.90 16.23
#